data_AF-A0AAV5CSD8-F1
#
_entry.id   AF-A0AAV5CSD8-F1
#
_cell.length_a   1.000
_cell.length_b   1.000
_cell.length_c   1.000
_cell.angle_alpha   90.00
_cell.angle_beta   90.00
_cell.angle_gamma   90.00
#
_symmetry.space_group_name_H-M   'P 1'
#
loop_
_entity.id
_entity.type
_entity.pdbx_description
1 polymer ?
#
loop_
_entity_poly.entity_id
_entity_poly.type
_entity_poly.pdbx_seq_one_letter_code
_entity_poly.pdbx_strand_id
1 'polypeptide(L)'
;MDGSKYIYEVSKADSEPEKKEALLEDHDPIWLELRHAHIADVSSASERLYEKMNNFVAKNKAAQLHSRWISFLDSDVQMQMFGTSALDGGEISTRDLQKIVQALPQYSDQVEKLTLHIEIAGKINKFIREYGLRDIGQLEQDLVFGDAGAKEVISILRSKQDMSPENKLRLLVIYAIVYPEKFEGDKGEKLLQVSLSLYNLMLCS
;
A
#
# COMPACT_ATOMS: atom_id res chain seq x y z
N MET A 1 12.15 -2.75 12.98
CA MET A 1 11.19 -1.69 12.62
C MET A 1 10.90 -0.90 13.87
N ASP A 2 11.12 0.41 13.84
CA ASP A 2 10.69 1.31 14.91
C ASP A 2 9.20 1.58 14.68
N GLY A 3 8.33 1.02 15.52
CA GLY A 3 7.01 0.47 15.17
C GLY A 3 5.93 1.41 14.61
N SER A 4 6.18 2.72 14.52
CA SER A 4 5.25 3.72 13.98
C SER A 4 5.89 4.69 12.99
N LYS A 5 7.16 4.46 12.63
CA LYS A 5 7.95 5.37 11.79
C LYS A 5 7.93 4.92 10.33
N TYR A 6 7.46 5.79 9.44
CA TYR A 6 7.49 5.59 8.00
C TYR A 6 8.52 6.52 7.36
N ILE A 7 9.44 5.96 6.59
CA ILE A 7 10.46 6.72 5.85
C ILE A 7 10.09 6.69 4.37
N TYR A 8 10.05 7.86 3.75
CA TYR A 8 9.74 8.03 2.34
C TYR A 8 10.67 9.01 1.66
N GLU A 9 10.84 8.87 0.35
CA GLU A 9 11.74 9.70 -0.44
C GLU A 9 10.90 10.69 -1.24
N VAL A 10 11.23 11.97 -1.10
CA VAL A 10 10.63 13.04 -1.88
C VAL A 10 11.65 13.55 -2.88
N SER A 11 11.42 13.27 -4.15
CA SER A 11 12.21 13.82 -5.25
C SER A 11 11.70 15.21 -5.60
N LYS A 12 12.57 16.22 -5.57
CA LYS A 12 12.28 17.53 -6.16
C LYS A 12 12.94 17.58 -7.54
N ALA A 13 12.31 18.24 -8.50
CA ALA A 13 12.71 18.23 -9.91
C ALA A 13 14.20 18.56 -10.19
N ASP A 14 14.90 19.22 -9.26
CA ASP A 14 16.32 19.62 -9.37
C ASP A 14 17.16 19.33 -8.10
N SER A 15 16.75 18.38 -7.24
CA SER A 15 17.56 18.02 -6.06
C SER A 15 17.63 16.51 -5.83
N GLU A 16 18.69 16.09 -5.14
CA GLU A 16 18.81 14.73 -4.61
C GLU A 16 17.55 14.34 -3.82
N PRO A 17 17.09 13.07 -3.90
CA PRO A 17 15.94 12.58 -3.16
C PRO A 17 16.12 12.83 -1.67
N GLU A 18 15.16 13.53 -1.06
CA GLU A 18 15.19 13.84 0.36
C GLU A 18 14.42 12.77 1.13
N LYS A 19 15.08 12.10 2.07
CA LYS A 19 14.41 11.17 2.99
C LYS A 19 13.64 11.95 4.03
N LYS A 20 12.32 11.79 4.01
CA LYS A 20 11.40 12.31 5.02
C LYS A 20 10.94 11.19 5.94
N GLU A 21 10.59 11.60 7.15
CA GLU A 21 10.07 10.74 8.19
C GLU A 21 8.67 11.21 8.57
N ALA A 22 7.74 10.26 8.63
CA ALA A 22 6.39 10.47 9.13
C ALA A 22 6.09 9.47 10.25
N LEU A 23 5.30 9.92 11.23
CA LEU A 23 4.81 9.09 12.32
C LEU A 23 3.35 8.70 12.05
N LEU A 24 3.08 7.40 12.07
CA LEU A 24 1.74 6.82 11.91
C LEU A 24 1.14 6.56 13.29
N GLU A 25 0.41 7.56 13.81
CA GLU A 25 -0.08 7.59 15.19
C GLU A 25 -1.61 7.77 15.27
N ASP A 26 -2.17 7.45 16.44
CA ASP A 26 -3.62 7.50 16.69
C ASP A 26 -4.21 8.93 16.64
N HIS A 27 -3.39 9.97 16.56
CA HIS A 27 -3.85 11.34 16.33
C HIS A 27 -4.16 11.64 14.86
N ASP A 28 -3.75 10.76 13.93
CA ASP A 28 -4.02 10.92 12.50
C ASP A 28 -5.34 10.21 12.14
N PRO A 29 -6.42 10.95 11.84
CA PRO A 29 -7.71 10.35 11.55
C PRO A 29 -7.68 9.50 10.27
N ILE A 30 -6.80 9.80 9.31
CA ILE A 30 -6.67 9.01 8.08
C ILE A 30 -6.00 7.67 8.41
N TRP A 31 -4.97 7.68 9.25
CA TRP A 31 -4.34 6.45 9.73
C TRP A 31 -5.33 5.54 10.45
N LEU A 32 -6.12 6.10 11.38
CA LEU A 32 -7.14 5.34 12.12
C LEU A 32 -8.17 4.69 11.20
N GLU A 33 -8.59 5.37 10.14
CA GLU A 33 -9.52 4.85 9.14
C GLU A 33 -8.91 3.69 8.34
N LEU A 34 -7.63 3.78 7.98
CA LEU A 34 -6.99 2.87 7.02
C LEU A 34 -6.29 1.67 7.65
N ARG A 35 -5.74 1.80 8.86
CA ARG A 35 -4.84 0.80 9.48
C ARG A 35 -5.45 -0.59 9.71
N HIS A 36 -6.79 -0.68 9.71
CA HIS A 36 -7.53 -1.94 9.91
C HIS A 36 -8.37 -2.32 8.68
N ALA A 37 -8.30 -1.53 7.61
CA ALA A 37 -9.02 -1.83 6.37
C ALA A 37 -8.43 -3.09 5.72
N HIS A 38 -9.29 -3.91 5.12
CA HIS A 38 -8.83 -5.09 4.41
C HIS A 38 -8.00 -4.69 3.19
N ILE A 39 -7.05 -5.52 2.77
CA ILE A 39 -6.14 -5.18 1.67
C ILE A 39 -6.86 -4.97 0.32
N ALA A 40 -7.98 -5.67 0.11
CA ALA A 40 -8.85 -5.42 -1.04
C ALA A 40 -9.57 -4.06 -0.94
N ASP A 41 -9.84 -3.62 0.29
CA ASP A 41 -10.39 -2.30 0.56
C ASP A 41 -9.32 -1.22 0.43
N VAL A 42 -8.02 -1.53 0.60
CA VAL A 42 -6.93 -0.55 0.41
C VAL A 42 -6.89 -0.03 -1.02
N SER A 43 -7.19 -0.86 -2.03
CA SER A 43 -7.34 -0.37 -3.40
C SER A 43 -8.50 0.63 -3.52
N SER A 44 -9.66 0.34 -2.93
CA SER A 44 -10.78 1.29 -2.86
C SER A 44 -10.49 2.51 -1.99
N ALA A 45 -9.65 2.35 -0.97
CA ALA A 45 -9.26 3.41 -0.06
C ALA A 45 -8.31 4.38 -0.75
N SER A 46 -7.43 3.89 -1.64
CA SER A 46 -6.61 4.76 -2.47
C SER A 46 -7.49 5.65 -3.36
N GLU A 47 -8.52 5.10 -4.00
CA GLU A 47 -9.52 5.87 -4.76
C GLU A 47 -10.24 6.91 -3.88
N ARG A 48 -10.71 6.51 -2.69
CA ARG A 48 -11.33 7.45 -1.73
C ARG A 48 -10.39 8.54 -1.27
N LEU A 49 -9.10 8.26 -1.08
CA LEU A 49 -8.08 9.26 -0.73
C LEU A 49 -7.85 10.23 -1.89
N TYR A 50 -7.80 9.73 -3.12
CA TYR A 50 -7.73 10.55 -4.33
C TYR A 50 -8.96 11.47 -4.45
N GLU A 51 -10.17 10.94 -4.24
CA GLU A 51 -11.40 11.73 -4.22
C GLU A 51 -11.41 12.76 -3.09
N LYS A 52 -10.97 12.39 -1.87
CA LYS A 52 -10.84 13.32 -0.74
C LYS A 52 -9.88 14.46 -1.09
N MET A 53 -8.74 14.17 -1.71
CA MET A 53 -7.78 15.19 -2.18
C MET A 53 -8.39 16.10 -3.25
N ASN A 54 -9.04 15.54 -4.28
CA ASN A 54 -9.68 16.31 -5.35
C ASN A 54 -10.79 17.22 -4.82
N ASN A 55 -11.64 16.70 -3.93
CA ASN A 55 -12.67 17.49 -3.27
C ASN A 55 -12.08 18.59 -2.39
N PHE A 56 -10.98 18.31 -1.69
CA PHE A 56 -10.29 19.30 -0.86
C PHE A 56 -9.71 20.43 -1.70
N VAL A 57 -9.03 20.11 -2.81
CA VAL A 57 -8.46 21.10 -3.74
C VAL A 57 -9.57 21.92 -4.41
N ALA A 58 -10.65 21.27 -4.87
CA ALA A 58 -11.75 21.95 -5.54
C ALA A 58 -12.49 22.94 -4.62
N LYS A 59 -12.71 22.58 -3.35
CA LYS A 59 -13.47 23.40 -2.39
C LYS A 59 -12.63 24.50 -1.74
N ASN A 60 -11.30 24.43 -1.85
CA ASN A 60 -10.41 25.34 -1.15
C ASN A 60 -9.58 26.18 -2.14
N LYS A 61 -9.92 27.47 -2.26
CA LYS A 61 -9.20 28.42 -3.12
C LYS A 61 -7.73 28.58 -2.74
N ALA A 62 -7.36 28.38 -1.46
CA ALA A 62 -5.96 28.35 -1.03
C ALA A 62 -5.21 27.15 -1.64
N ALA A 63 -5.91 26.02 -1.78
CA ALA A 63 -5.39 24.81 -2.40
C ALA A 63 -5.17 24.98 -3.91
N GLN A 64 -6.05 25.72 -4.58
CA GLN A 64 -5.87 26.00 -6.00
C GLN A 64 -4.65 26.90 -6.27
N LEU A 65 -4.27 27.74 -5.30
CA LEU A 65 -3.12 28.63 -5.40
C LEU A 65 -1.79 27.93 -5.09
N HIS A 66 -1.79 26.94 -4.20
CA HIS A 66 -0.56 26.28 -3.75
C HIS A 66 -0.35 24.89 -4.37
N SER A 67 -0.81 24.62 -5.60
CA SER A 67 -0.69 23.33 -6.33
C SER A 67 0.71 22.70 -6.43
N ARG A 68 1.73 23.34 -5.84
CA ARG A 68 3.12 22.90 -5.69
C ARG A 68 3.29 21.54 -4.99
N TRP A 69 2.33 21.04 -4.21
CA TRP A 69 2.42 19.65 -3.71
C TRP A 69 2.19 18.61 -4.81
N ILE A 70 1.45 18.94 -5.87
CA ILE A 70 1.19 18.02 -6.99
C ILE A 70 2.50 17.65 -7.67
N SER A 71 3.47 18.59 -7.74
CA SER A 71 4.80 18.31 -8.30
C SER A 71 5.71 17.45 -7.40
N PHE A 72 5.32 17.16 -6.15
CA PHE A 72 6.08 16.25 -5.27
C PHE A 72 5.57 14.80 -5.33
N LEU A 73 4.43 14.56 -5.99
CA LEU A 73 3.91 13.23 -6.20
C LEU A 73 4.59 12.58 -7.41
N ASP A 74 4.77 11.26 -7.35
CA ASP A 74 5.28 10.48 -8.48
C ASP A 74 4.40 10.69 -9.73
N SER A 75 5.02 10.71 -10.91
CA SER A 75 4.31 10.98 -12.17
C SER A 75 3.13 10.05 -12.42
N ASP A 76 3.23 8.80 -11.98
CA ASP A 76 2.14 7.81 -12.10
C ASP A 76 0.94 8.18 -11.21
N VAL A 77 1.21 8.75 -10.03
CA VAL A 77 0.19 9.22 -9.08
C VAL A 77 -0.45 10.52 -9.59
N GLN A 78 0.36 11.44 -10.14
CA GLN A 78 -0.12 12.70 -10.71
C GLN A 78 -1.10 12.47 -11.86
N MET A 79 -0.80 11.51 -12.75
CA MET A 79 -1.65 11.17 -13.89
C MET A 79 -3.00 10.57 -13.46
N GLN A 80 -3.03 9.77 -12.39
CA GLN A 80 -4.28 9.21 -11.85
C GLN A 80 -5.15 10.26 -11.14
N MET A 81 -4.54 11.26 -10.49
CA MET A 81 -5.28 12.24 -9.69
C MET A 81 -5.97 13.35 -10.51
N PHE A 82 -5.29 13.91 -11.51
CA PHE A 82 -5.66 15.25 -12.02
C PHE A 82 -6.05 15.34 -13.50
N GLY A 83 -6.06 14.22 -14.24
CA GLY A 83 -6.53 14.11 -15.64
C GLY A 83 -6.75 15.45 -16.38
N THR A 84 -5.68 16.10 -16.84
CA THR A 84 -5.62 17.37 -17.62
C THR A 84 -6.55 18.55 -17.22
N SER A 85 -7.25 18.53 -16.09
CA SER A 85 -8.41 19.43 -15.88
C SER A 85 -8.44 20.01 -14.49
N ALA A 86 -7.49 20.89 -14.16
CA ALA A 86 -7.54 21.60 -12.88
C ALA A 86 -6.87 22.97 -12.97
N LEU A 87 -7.44 23.93 -13.74
CA LEU A 87 -7.23 25.37 -13.53
C LEU A 87 -8.39 26.16 -14.21
N ASP A 88 -9.51 26.36 -13.50
CA ASP A 88 -10.43 27.47 -13.81
C ASP A 88 -10.20 28.58 -12.78
N GLY A 89 -9.43 29.59 -13.21
CA GLY A 89 -8.98 30.69 -12.38
C GLY A 89 -10.05 31.77 -12.23
N GLY A 90 -10.98 31.58 -11.30
CA GLY A 90 -11.91 32.64 -10.89
C GLY A 90 -11.21 33.75 -10.09
N GLU A 91 -11.65 35.01 -10.26
CA GLU A 91 -11.10 36.18 -9.54
C GLU A 91 -11.25 36.04 -8.00
N ILE A 92 -10.18 36.35 -7.26
CA ILE A 92 -10.10 36.25 -5.79
C ILE A 92 -10.12 37.66 -5.18
N SER A 93 -11.03 37.93 -4.24
CA SER A 93 -11.09 39.21 -3.54
C SER A 93 -9.98 39.35 -2.48
N THR A 94 -9.56 40.58 -2.16
CA THR A 94 -8.52 40.86 -1.15
C THR A 94 -8.89 40.41 0.27
N ARG A 95 -10.19 40.37 0.60
CA ARG A 95 -10.70 39.84 1.87
C ARG A 95 -10.66 38.31 1.91
N ASP A 96 -10.95 37.66 0.78
CA ASP A 96 -10.81 36.20 0.66
C ASP A 96 -9.34 35.80 0.75
N LEU A 97 -8.43 36.60 0.18
CA LEU A 97 -6.99 36.41 0.31
C LEU A 97 -6.52 36.43 1.77
N GLN A 98 -7.03 37.35 2.61
CA GLN A 98 -6.69 37.39 4.03
C GLN A 98 -7.14 36.13 4.77
N LYS A 99 -8.35 35.63 4.49
CA LYS A 99 -8.86 34.38 5.07
C LYS A 99 -8.06 33.17 4.60
N ILE A 100 -7.69 33.15 3.32
CA ILE A 100 -6.82 32.12 2.74
C ILE A 100 -5.49 32.08 3.49
N VAL A 101 -4.81 33.22 3.64
CA VAL A 101 -3.50 33.30 4.32
C VAL A 101 -3.56 32.80 5.76
N GLN A 102 -4.64 33.12 6.49
CA GLN A 102 -4.83 32.63 7.86
C GLN A 102 -5.07 31.11 7.94
N ALA A 103 -5.68 30.52 6.92
CA ALA A 103 -5.96 29.07 6.86
C ALA A 103 -4.79 28.25 6.27
N LEU A 104 -3.77 28.90 5.67
CA LEU A 104 -2.64 28.22 5.02
C LEU A 104 -1.91 27.19 5.90
N PRO A 105 -1.64 27.43 7.20
CA PRO A 105 -0.96 26.44 8.03
C PRO A 105 -1.77 25.15 8.21
N GLN A 106 -3.04 25.29 8.62
CA GLN A 106 -3.95 24.15 8.78
C GLN A 106 -4.15 23.40 7.46
N TYR A 107 -4.16 24.15 6.36
CA TYR A 107 -4.23 23.62 5.02
C TYR A 107 -3.00 22.76 4.66
N SER A 108 -1.79 23.27 4.94
CA SER A 108 -0.54 22.55 4.69
C SER A 108 -0.54 21.21 5.40
N ASP A 109 -0.92 21.21 6.69
CA ASP A 109 -0.98 20.01 7.51
C ASP A 109 -1.94 18.95 6.94
N GLN A 110 -3.11 19.36 6.42
CA GLN A 110 -4.08 18.42 5.84
C GLN A 110 -3.59 17.81 4.52
N VAL A 111 -2.93 18.60 3.67
CA VAL A 111 -2.33 18.09 2.44
C VAL A 111 -1.18 17.14 2.71
N GLU A 112 -0.30 17.47 3.64
CA GLU A 112 0.83 16.62 3.98
C GLU A 112 0.37 15.24 4.44
N LYS A 113 -0.65 15.19 5.32
CA LYS A 113 -1.27 13.93 5.75
C LYS A 113 -1.92 13.17 4.60
N LEU A 114 -2.77 13.83 3.79
CA LEU A 114 -3.43 13.16 2.65
C LEU A 114 -2.41 12.61 1.64
N THR A 115 -1.39 13.40 1.30
CA THR A 115 -0.31 13.04 0.37
C THR A 115 0.47 11.83 0.89
N LEU A 116 0.82 11.82 2.18
CA LEU A 116 1.49 10.69 2.83
C LEU A 116 0.69 9.39 2.68
N HIS A 117 -0.60 9.40 3.02
CA HIS A 117 -1.44 8.20 2.96
C HIS A 117 -1.70 7.73 1.54
N ILE A 118 -1.81 8.65 0.59
CA ILE A 118 -1.87 8.34 -0.84
C ILE A 118 -0.62 7.60 -1.28
N GLU A 119 0.57 8.07 -0.89
CA GLU A 119 1.83 7.46 -1.26
C GLU A 119 1.95 6.04 -0.66
N ILE A 120 1.61 5.89 0.62
CA ILE A 120 1.58 4.59 1.29
C ILE A 120 0.63 3.64 0.58
N ALA A 121 -0.61 4.07 0.30
CA ALA A 121 -1.61 3.25 -0.38
C ALA A 121 -1.16 2.88 -1.82
N GLY A 122 -0.52 3.81 -2.53
CA GLY A 122 0.08 3.58 -3.84
C GLY A 122 1.16 2.48 -3.81
N LYS A 123 2.08 2.55 -2.84
CA LYS A 123 3.14 1.54 -2.63
C LYS A 123 2.56 0.18 -2.27
N ILE A 124 1.58 0.12 -1.37
CA ILE A 124 0.89 -1.13 -1.02
C ILE A 124 0.23 -1.75 -2.25
N ASN A 125 -0.52 -0.96 -3.02
CA ASN A 125 -1.17 -1.42 -4.26
C ASN A 125 -0.15 -1.92 -5.31
N LYS A 126 1.01 -1.29 -5.40
CA LYS A 126 2.11 -1.76 -6.25
C LYS A 126 2.57 -3.15 -5.82
N PHE A 127 2.88 -3.35 -4.53
CA PHE A 127 3.33 -4.65 -4.01
C PHE A 127 2.27 -5.75 -4.14
N ILE A 128 0.99 -5.45 -3.92
CA ILE A 128 -0.11 -6.41 -4.11
C ILE A 128 -0.12 -6.95 -5.54
N ARG A 129 0.05 -6.07 -6.53
CA ARG A 129 0.08 -6.42 -7.95
C ARG A 129 1.35 -7.16 -8.32
N GLU A 130 2.51 -6.60 -7.95
CA GLU A 130 3.83 -7.12 -8.31
C GLU A 130 4.07 -8.52 -7.76
N TYR A 131 3.72 -8.78 -6.51
CA TYR A 131 3.88 -10.10 -5.89
C TYR A 131 2.64 -10.99 -6.02
N GLY A 132 1.60 -10.52 -6.71
CA GLY A 132 0.35 -11.27 -6.90
C GLY A 132 -0.28 -11.74 -5.59
N LEU A 133 -0.21 -10.92 -4.54
CA LEU A 133 -0.54 -11.28 -3.16
C LEU A 133 -2.02 -11.62 -2.97
N ARG A 134 -2.90 -11.11 -3.85
CA ARG A 134 -4.34 -11.35 -3.78
C ARG A 134 -4.66 -12.84 -3.96
N ASP A 135 -4.11 -13.47 -4.99
CA ASP A 135 -4.40 -14.89 -5.27
C ASP A 135 -3.75 -15.81 -4.24
N ILE A 136 -2.57 -15.42 -3.74
CA ILE A 136 -1.87 -16.15 -2.67
C ILE A 136 -2.69 -16.10 -1.39
N GLY A 137 -3.10 -14.89 -0.96
CA GLY A 137 -3.90 -14.70 0.23
C GLY A 137 -5.28 -15.38 0.15
N GLN A 138 -5.91 -15.40 -1.02
CA GLN A 138 -7.16 -16.14 -1.21
C GLN A 138 -6.94 -17.65 -1.02
N LEU A 139 -5.90 -18.21 -1.65
CA LEU A 139 -5.59 -19.63 -1.47
C LEU A 139 -5.26 -19.97 -0.01
N GLU A 140 -4.54 -19.10 0.70
CA GLU A 140 -4.26 -19.29 2.14
C GLU A 140 -5.55 -19.37 2.96
N GLN A 141 -6.53 -18.51 2.68
CA GLN A 141 -7.85 -18.56 3.31
C GLN A 141 -8.57 -19.86 2.95
N ASP A 142 -8.68 -20.17 1.66
CA ASP A 142 -9.39 -21.35 1.18
C ASP A 142 -8.79 -22.64 1.76
N LEU A 143 -7.47 -22.72 1.94
CA LEU A 143 -6.82 -23.82 2.64
C LEU A 143 -7.27 -23.90 4.09
N VAL A 144 -7.21 -22.80 4.85
CA VAL A 144 -7.57 -22.79 6.28
C VAL A 144 -9.05 -23.11 6.51
N PHE A 145 -9.93 -22.70 5.60
CA PHE A 145 -11.37 -22.98 5.69
C PHE A 145 -11.78 -24.32 5.04
N GLY A 146 -10.86 -25.00 4.35
CA GLY A 146 -11.08 -26.30 3.73
C GLY A 146 -11.74 -26.27 2.35
N ASP A 147 -11.78 -25.09 1.72
CA ASP A 147 -12.31 -24.85 0.36
C ASP A 147 -11.28 -25.15 -0.75
N ALA A 148 -10.00 -25.33 -0.39
CA ALA A 148 -8.91 -25.70 -1.30
C ALA A 148 -8.03 -26.81 -0.73
N GLY A 149 -7.29 -27.52 -1.58
CA GLY A 149 -6.36 -28.57 -1.14
C GLY A 149 -5.09 -28.66 -1.99
N ALA A 150 -4.50 -29.86 -2.03
CA ALA A 150 -3.22 -30.10 -2.71
C ALA A 150 -3.20 -29.63 -4.18
N LYS A 151 -4.33 -29.80 -4.88
CA LYS A 151 -4.45 -29.49 -6.30
C LYS A 151 -4.26 -27.99 -6.56
N GLU A 152 -4.89 -27.14 -5.77
CA GLU A 152 -4.84 -25.69 -5.89
C GLU A 152 -3.44 -25.17 -5.50
N VAL A 153 -2.83 -25.73 -4.45
CA VAL A 153 -1.44 -25.45 -4.07
C VAL A 153 -0.46 -25.81 -5.18
N ILE A 154 -0.58 -27.01 -5.76
CA ILE A 154 0.27 -27.42 -6.89
C ILE A 154 0.03 -26.51 -8.09
N SER A 155 -1.22 -26.11 -8.33
CA SER A 155 -1.58 -25.21 -9.44
C SER A 155 -0.89 -23.86 -9.29
N ILE A 156 -0.98 -23.20 -8.12
CA ILE A 156 -0.38 -21.87 -7.93
C ILE A 156 1.15 -21.92 -7.98
N LEU A 157 1.76 -22.96 -7.40
CA LEU A 157 3.21 -23.16 -7.43
C LEU A 157 3.72 -23.44 -8.84
N ARG A 158 2.89 -24.02 -9.71
CA ARG A 158 3.21 -24.22 -11.13
C ARG A 158 3.00 -22.95 -11.95
N SER A 159 1.89 -22.24 -11.75
CA SER A 159 1.54 -21.07 -12.55
C SER A 159 2.35 -19.82 -12.20
N LYS A 160 2.79 -19.67 -10.94
CA LYS A 160 3.57 -18.52 -10.46
C LYS A 160 4.99 -18.93 -10.08
N GLN A 161 5.82 -19.26 -11.08
CA GLN A 161 7.21 -19.70 -10.86
C GLN A 161 8.10 -18.62 -10.24
N ASP A 162 7.79 -17.36 -10.52
CA ASP A 162 8.43 -16.13 -10.03
C ASP A 162 8.05 -15.75 -8.59
N MET A 163 7.13 -16.50 -7.96
CA MET A 163 6.78 -16.28 -6.56
C MET A 163 8.01 -16.42 -5.64
N SER A 164 8.11 -15.52 -4.67
CA SER A 164 9.22 -15.50 -3.71
C SER A 164 9.32 -16.83 -2.95
N PRO A 165 10.54 -17.27 -2.58
CA PRO A 165 10.73 -18.47 -1.76
C PRO A 165 9.94 -18.42 -0.44
N GLU A 166 9.82 -17.24 0.16
CA GLU A 166 9.07 -17.01 1.40
C GLU A 166 7.59 -17.33 1.24
N ASN A 167 6.93 -16.80 0.19
CA ASN A 167 5.52 -17.07 -0.07
C ASN A 167 5.27 -18.55 -0.42
N LYS A 168 6.19 -19.18 -1.16
CA LYS A 168 6.13 -20.62 -1.45
C LYS A 168 6.21 -21.44 -0.17
N LEU A 169 7.15 -21.12 0.72
CA LEU A 169 7.28 -21.81 2.00
C LEU A 169 6.04 -21.60 2.87
N ARG A 170 5.55 -20.37 2.96
CA ARG A 170 4.36 -20.04 3.76
C ARG A 170 3.14 -20.86 3.35
N LEU A 171 2.88 -20.97 2.04
CA LEU A 171 1.81 -21.83 1.51
C LEU A 171 1.99 -23.30 1.89
N LEU A 172 3.22 -23.83 1.77
CA LEU A 172 3.51 -25.22 2.12
C LEU A 172 3.34 -25.48 3.63
N VAL A 173 3.75 -24.54 4.47
CA VAL A 173 3.60 -24.61 5.93
C VAL A 173 2.13 -24.58 6.32
N ILE A 174 1.34 -23.66 5.75
CA ILE A 174 -0.11 -23.60 5.99
C ILE A 174 -0.77 -24.92 5.58
N TYR A 175 -0.47 -25.41 4.38
CA TYR A 175 -1.01 -26.69 3.90
C TYR A 175 -0.63 -27.87 4.80
N ALA A 176 0.61 -27.93 5.31
CA ALA A 176 1.06 -28.98 6.22
C ALA A 176 0.38 -28.92 7.59
N ILE A 177 0.08 -27.72 8.10
CA ILE A 177 -0.64 -27.53 9.37
C ILE A 177 -2.11 -27.93 9.23
N VAL A 178 -2.75 -27.60 8.10
CA VAL A 178 -4.17 -27.91 7.85
C VAL A 178 -4.38 -29.40 7.55
N TYR A 179 -3.46 -30.03 6.82
CA TYR A 179 -3.57 -31.42 6.38
C TYR A 179 -2.41 -32.31 6.90
N PRO A 180 -2.23 -32.44 8.22
CA PRO A 180 -1.10 -33.17 8.79
C PRO A 180 -1.06 -34.64 8.37
N GLU A 181 -2.23 -35.25 8.12
CA GLU A 181 -2.35 -36.64 7.68
C GLU A 181 -1.74 -36.88 6.28
N LYS A 182 -1.60 -35.83 5.47
CA LYS A 182 -0.92 -35.91 4.16
C LYS A 182 0.60 -35.94 4.30
N PHE A 183 1.12 -35.67 5.49
CA PHE A 183 2.54 -35.63 5.81
C PHE A 183 2.97 -36.76 6.76
N GLU A 184 2.15 -37.80 6.91
CA GLU A 184 2.52 -39.00 7.64
C GLU A 184 3.35 -39.97 6.75
N GLY A 185 4.37 -40.59 7.34
CA GLY A 185 5.28 -41.54 6.67
C GLY A 185 6.37 -40.89 5.80
N ASP A 186 7.21 -41.71 5.15
CA ASP A 186 8.43 -41.30 4.43
C ASP A 186 8.25 -40.17 3.41
N LYS A 187 7.07 -40.05 2.79
CA LYS A 187 6.78 -39.00 1.80
C LYS A 187 6.58 -37.64 2.47
N GLY A 188 5.92 -37.61 3.61
CA GLY A 188 5.71 -36.39 4.39
C GLY A 188 7.00 -35.89 5.03
N GLU A 189 7.85 -36.80 5.50
CA GLU A 189 9.15 -36.49 6.09
C GLU A 189 10.09 -35.83 5.06
N LYS A 190 10.08 -36.31 3.81
CA LYS A 190 10.83 -35.69 2.69
C LYS A 190 10.30 -34.30 2.34
N LEU A 191 8.98 -34.09 2.35
CA LEU A 191 8.37 -32.78 2.10
C LEU A 191 8.69 -31.77 3.22
N LEU A 192 8.70 -32.23 4.48
CA LEU A 192 9.12 -31.42 5.63
C LEU A 192 10.61 -31.07 5.54
N GLN A 193 11.48 -32.00 5.13
CA GLN A 193 12.90 -31.73 4.89
C GLN A 193 13.13 -30.67 3.80
N VAL A 194 12.36 -30.70 2.70
CA VAL A 194 12.43 -29.66 1.66
C VAL A 194 12.00 -28.30 2.22
N SER A 195 10.92 -28.28 3.00
CA SER A 195 10.42 -27.05 3.65
C SER A 195 11.44 -26.47 4.64
N LEU A 196 12.09 -27.31 5.44
CA LEU A 196 13.20 -26.94 6.34
C LEU A 196 14.43 -26.44 5.58
N SER A 197 14.75 -27.06 4.44
CA SER A 197 15.87 -26.64 3.59
C SER A 197 15.61 -25.26 2.98
N LEU A 198 14.38 -25.00 2.53
CA LEU A 198 13.97 -23.67 2.05
C LEU A 198 14.02 -22.62 3.16
N TYR A 199 13.59 -22.97 4.38
CA TYR A 199 13.71 -22.11 5.56
C TYR A 199 15.18 -21.75 5.87
N ASN A 200 16.08 -22.73 5.86
CA ASN A 200 17.49 -22.52 6.12
C ASN A 200 18.19 -21.68 5.04
N LEU A 201 17.81 -21.83 3.77
CA LEU A 201 18.30 -20.99 2.67
C LEU A 201 17.91 -19.51 2.88
N MET A 202 16.72 -19.24 3.40
CA MET A 202 16.28 -17.88 3.69
C MET A 202 17.02 -17.26 4.88
N LEU A 203 17.41 -18.04 5.89
CA LEU A 203 18.21 -17.53 7.03
C LEU A 203 19.66 -17.17 6.65
N CYS A 204 20.16 -17.68 5.52
CA CYS A 204 21.50 -17.42 5.01
C CYS A 204 21.55 -16.29 3.96
N SER A 205 20.40 -15.68 3.62
CA SER A 205 20.27 -14.57 2.64
C SER A 205 20.15 -13.24 3.35
#